data_AF-A0A317G1N6-F1
#
_entry.id   AF-A0A317G1N6-F1
#
_cell.length_a   1.000
_cell.length_b   1.000
_cell.length_c   1.000
_cell.angle_alpha   90.00
_cell.angle_beta   90.00
_cell.angle_gamma   90.00
#
_symmetry.space_group_name_H-M   'P 1'
#
loop_
_entity.id
_entity.type
_entity.pdbx_description
1 polymer ?
#
loop_
_entity_poly.entity_id
_entity_poly.type
_entity_poly.pdbx_seq_one_letter_code
_entity_poly.pdbx_strand_id
1 'polypeptide(L)'
;MNNNDRPDELNKGFSLVELVIVIAILAIVGLILGTLITTGINLYQRQNKDLNLQTRSQLLQSQITTYITNADLGLYMPEGSDESSSMFAVLSIDNEYYKEKGSAQKQSDFENGTIHARAAIIAYDSEQGKIYYVAGAEGSADGIPVIAEFEDGKVKKVTITDSESMYSDDMTTWPVLSDYVSDFKVKVVDDAKVVNVEMALEYSERIYTYDFTVALRNDTSLYGPKSSEESESSAEESESEYRY
;
A
#
# COMPACT_ATOMS: atom_id res chain seq x y z
N MET A 1 -11.51 20.56 -94.15
CA MET A 1 -10.27 20.01 -93.58
C MET A 1 -9.63 21.10 -92.74
N ASN A 2 -9.64 21.00 -91.41
CA ASN A 2 -8.73 21.76 -90.57
C ASN A 2 -8.44 21.00 -89.27
N ASN A 3 -7.18 21.11 -88.87
CA ASN A 3 -6.44 20.35 -87.87
C ASN A 3 -6.97 20.51 -86.44
N ASN A 4 -6.83 19.46 -85.63
CA ASN A 4 -6.48 19.56 -84.21
C ASN A 4 -6.09 18.17 -83.66
N ASP A 5 -4.94 17.67 -84.08
CA ASP A 5 -4.22 16.64 -83.31
C ASP A 5 -3.42 17.36 -82.21
N ARG A 6 -3.86 17.20 -80.96
CA ARG A 6 -3.02 17.51 -79.79
C ARG A 6 -2.22 16.24 -79.49
N PRO A 7 -0.88 16.28 -79.46
CA PRO A 7 -0.12 15.09 -79.10
C PRO A 7 -0.26 14.82 -77.60
N ASP A 8 -0.58 13.56 -77.30
CA ASP A 8 -0.74 13.02 -75.95
C ASP A 8 0.57 13.09 -75.16
N GLU A 9 0.78 14.13 -74.36
CA GLU A 9 1.85 14.24 -73.36
C GLU A 9 1.62 13.36 -72.12
N LEU A 10 1.01 12.18 -72.28
CA LEU A 10 0.65 11.31 -71.15
C LEU A 10 1.32 9.93 -71.17
N ASN A 11 2.24 9.66 -72.11
CA ASN A 11 2.94 8.38 -72.22
C ASN A 11 4.48 8.52 -72.22
N LYS A 12 5.05 9.22 -71.24
CA LYS A 12 6.48 9.07 -70.93
C LYS A 12 6.66 7.83 -70.06
N GLY A 13 7.15 6.74 -70.65
CA GLY A 13 7.55 5.54 -69.92
C GLY A 13 8.70 5.82 -68.95
N PHE A 14 8.65 5.22 -67.77
CA PHE A 14 9.67 5.36 -66.72
C PHE A 14 11.06 4.94 -67.21
N SER A 15 12.08 5.74 -66.93
CA SER A 15 13.47 5.35 -67.16
C SER A 15 13.91 4.31 -66.12
N LEU A 16 14.77 3.36 -66.53
CA LEU A 16 15.34 2.35 -65.64
C LEU A 16 16.11 3.00 -64.48
N VAL A 17 16.75 4.15 -64.74
CA VAL A 17 17.47 4.93 -63.72
C VAL A 17 16.51 5.49 -62.67
N GLU A 18 15.35 6.00 -63.08
CA GLU A 18 14.33 6.54 -62.17
C GLU A 18 13.78 5.44 -61.24
N LEU A 19 13.55 4.23 -61.78
CA LEU A 19 13.09 3.09 -60.99
C LEU A 19 14.11 2.67 -59.91
N VAL A 20 15.40 2.60 -60.27
CA VAL A 20 16.46 2.21 -59.32
C VAL A 20 16.61 3.24 -58.21
N ILE A 21 16.50 4.53 -58.52
CA ILE A 21 16.55 5.62 -57.52
C ILE A 21 15.37 5.50 -56.54
N VAL A 22 14.16 5.22 -57.02
CA VAL A 22 12.98 5.05 -56.16
C VAL A 22 13.13 3.86 -55.21
N ILE A 23 13.60 2.71 -55.71
CA ILE A 23 13.84 1.52 -54.88
C ILE A 23 14.91 1.79 -53.83
N ALA A 24 15.98 2.50 -54.18
CA ALA A 24 17.05 2.87 -53.24
C ALA A 24 16.54 3.77 -52.11
N ILE A 25 15.71 4.78 -52.44
CA ILE A 25 15.09 5.66 -51.44
C ILE A 25 14.14 4.87 -50.53
N LEU A 26 13.28 4.02 -51.11
CA LEU A 26 12.35 3.19 -50.34
C LEU A 26 13.07 2.21 -49.39
N ALA A 27 14.21 1.66 -49.79
CA ALA A 27 15.02 0.80 -48.93
C ALA A 27 15.57 1.57 -47.72
N ILE A 28 16.13 2.77 -47.93
CA ILE A 28 16.65 3.61 -46.86
C ILE A 28 15.52 4.06 -45.92
N VAL A 29 14.40 4.53 -46.48
CA VAL A 29 13.23 4.96 -45.70
C VAL A 29 12.63 3.78 -44.92
N GLY A 30 12.55 2.59 -45.51
CA GLY A 30 12.09 1.38 -44.83
C GLY A 30 12.97 0.98 -43.65
N LEU A 31 14.29 1.12 -43.76
CA LEU A 31 15.22 0.84 -42.66
C LEU A 31 15.07 1.84 -41.50
N ILE A 32 14.93 3.13 -41.82
CA ILE A 32 14.75 4.20 -40.82
C ILE A 32 13.40 4.07 -40.12
N LEU A 33 12.32 3.86 -40.87
CA LEU A 33 10.98 3.70 -40.30
C LEU A 33 10.85 2.39 -39.51
N GLY A 34 11.47 1.29 -39.97
CA GLY A 34 11.48 0.02 -39.25
C GLY A 34 12.10 0.15 -37.86
N THR A 35 13.26 0.81 -37.75
CA THR A 35 13.93 1.04 -36.46
C THR A 35 13.16 1.99 -35.55
N LEU A 36 12.51 3.03 -36.09
CA LEU A 36 11.68 3.95 -35.32
C LEU A 36 10.40 3.29 -34.80
N ILE A 37 9.74 2.46 -35.61
CA ILE A 37 8.51 1.74 -35.23
C ILE A 37 8.83 0.71 -34.14
N THR A 38 9.89 -0.09 -34.29
CA THR A 38 10.27 -1.09 -33.28
C THR A 38 10.68 -0.43 -31.96
N THR A 39 11.47 0.63 -32.02
CA THR A 39 11.86 1.40 -30.83
C THR A 39 10.65 2.09 -30.18
N GLY A 40 9.76 2.68 -30.99
CA GLY A 40 8.56 3.38 -30.55
C GLY A 40 7.55 2.45 -29.87
N ILE A 41 7.30 1.26 -30.42
CA ILE A 41 6.40 0.26 -29.82
C ILE A 41 6.96 -0.22 -28.46
N ASN A 42 8.25 -0.52 -28.39
CA ASN A 42 8.90 -0.94 -27.14
C ASN A 42 8.91 0.17 -26.09
N LEU A 43 9.12 1.42 -26.49
CA LEU A 43 9.09 2.58 -25.61
C LEU A 43 7.67 2.87 -25.11
N TYR A 44 6.68 2.84 -25.99
CA TYR A 44 5.27 3.05 -25.64
C TYR A 44 4.76 2.00 -24.65
N GLN A 45 5.08 0.73 -24.88
CA GLN A 45 4.73 -0.34 -23.96
C GLN A 45 5.44 -0.23 -22.61
N ARG A 46 6.69 0.27 -22.58
CA ARG A 46 7.44 0.53 -21.33
C ARG A 46 6.84 1.70 -20.54
N GLN A 47 6.62 2.84 -21.20
CA GLN A 47 6.06 4.04 -20.55
C GLN A 47 4.64 3.79 -20.02
N ASN A 48 3.81 3.07 -20.76
CA ASN A 48 2.44 2.80 -20.31
C ASN A 48 2.40 1.86 -19.07
N LYS A 49 3.36 0.94 -18.94
CA LYS A 49 3.52 0.11 -17.74
C LYS A 49 3.97 0.93 -16.53
N ASP A 50 4.93 1.84 -16.74
CA ASP A 50 5.44 2.70 -15.67
C ASP A 50 4.36 3.67 -15.16
N LEU A 51 3.54 4.24 -16.04
CA LEU A 51 2.43 5.10 -15.66
C LEU A 51 1.35 4.36 -14.87
N ASN A 52 1.09 3.09 -15.20
CA ASN A 52 0.11 2.27 -14.48
C ASN A 52 0.58 1.98 -13.04
N LEU A 53 1.86 1.60 -12.85
CA LEU A 53 2.40 1.36 -11.51
C LEU A 53 2.47 2.61 -10.66
N GLN A 54 2.87 3.74 -11.26
CA GLN A 54 2.85 5.03 -10.56
C GLN A 54 1.43 5.40 -10.12
N THR A 55 0.43 5.25 -11.00
CA THR A 55 -0.97 5.54 -10.66
C THR A 55 -1.48 4.64 -9.54
N ARG A 56 -1.18 3.34 -9.60
CA ARG A 56 -1.56 2.37 -8.54
C ARG A 56 -0.88 2.68 -7.21
N SER A 57 0.41 3.04 -7.26
CA SER A 57 1.16 3.45 -6.07
C SER A 57 0.50 4.66 -5.39
N GLN A 58 0.15 5.69 -6.17
CA GLN A 58 -0.50 6.89 -5.64
C GLN A 58 -1.88 6.58 -5.04
N LEU A 59 -2.65 5.67 -5.64
CA LEU A 59 -3.94 5.24 -5.09
C LEU A 59 -3.77 4.51 -3.75
N LEU A 60 -2.84 3.55 -3.69
CA LEU A 60 -2.53 2.82 -2.45
C LEU A 60 -2.03 3.77 -1.36
N GLN A 61 -1.11 4.67 -1.71
CA GLN A 61 -0.64 5.74 -0.82
C GLN A 61 -1.80 6.58 -0.30
N SER A 62 -2.68 7.06 -1.18
CA SER A 62 -3.84 7.87 -0.80
C SER A 62 -4.75 7.12 0.17
N GLN A 63 -4.95 5.82 -0.05
CA GLN A 63 -5.82 5.01 0.79
C GLN A 63 -5.19 4.76 2.18
N ILE A 64 -3.91 4.39 2.23
CA ILE A 64 -3.18 4.24 3.51
C ILE A 64 -3.10 5.57 4.26
N THR A 65 -2.83 6.67 3.57
CA THR A 65 -2.81 8.03 4.15
C THR A 65 -4.17 8.38 4.75
N THR A 66 -5.26 8.03 4.07
CA THR A 66 -6.62 8.27 4.57
C THR A 66 -6.87 7.48 5.85
N TYR A 67 -6.49 6.20 5.89
CA TYR A 67 -6.61 5.41 7.11
C TYR A 67 -5.80 6.02 8.26
N ILE A 68 -4.51 6.31 8.06
CA ILE A 68 -3.65 6.89 9.11
C ILE A 68 -4.16 8.26 9.58
N THR A 69 -4.60 9.13 8.67
CA THR A 69 -5.10 10.48 9.01
C THR A 69 -6.40 10.43 9.81
N ASN A 70 -7.23 9.40 9.57
CA ASN A 70 -8.47 9.17 10.31
C ASN A 70 -8.24 8.49 11.68
N ALA A 71 -6.98 8.24 12.07
CA ALA A 71 -6.65 7.77 13.42
C ALA A 71 -6.98 8.85 14.45
N ASP A 72 -8.02 8.62 15.22
CA ASP A 72 -8.54 9.60 16.18
C ASP A 72 -8.28 9.15 17.63
N LEU A 73 -8.35 7.83 17.90
CA LEU A 73 -7.96 7.25 19.18
C LEU A 73 -6.45 6.97 19.23
N GLY A 74 -5.90 6.44 18.16
CA GLY A 74 -4.49 6.07 18.10
C GLY A 74 -4.12 5.16 16.95
N LEU A 75 -2.84 4.80 16.90
CA LEU A 75 -2.32 3.71 16.08
C LEU A 75 -1.73 2.63 16.96
N TYR A 76 -2.00 1.37 16.62
CA TYR A 76 -1.37 0.24 17.26
C TYR A 76 -0.45 -0.47 16.26
N MET A 77 0.80 -0.72 16.68
CA MET A 77 1.78 -1.49 15.90
C MET A 77 2.17 -2.75 16.69
N PRO A 78 1.90 -3.96 16.15
CA PRO A 78 2.16 -5.22 16.85
C PRO A 78 3.64 -5.58 16.97
N GLU A 79 4.54 -4.82 16.33
CA GLU A 79 6.00 -5.02 16.41
C GLU A 79 6.69 -3.97 17.32
N GLY A 80 5.94 -3.15 18.08
CA GLY A 80 6.50 -2.10 18.96
C GLY A 80 6.64 -0.76 18.23
N SER A 81 6.62 0.37 18.97
CA SER A 81 6.56 1.71 18.37
C SER A 81 7.86 2.17 17.70
N ASP A 82 9.00 1.72 18.22
CA ASP A 82 10.33 2.06 17.71
C ASP A 82 10.79 1.14 16.57
N GLU A 83 10.12 0.01 16.37
CA GLU A 83 10.42 -0.97 15.31
C GLU A 83 9.54 -0.73 14.08
N SER A 84 10.01 -1.20 12.92
CA SER A 84 9.23 -1.19 11.69
C SER A 84 8.29 -2.38 11.67
N SER A 85 6.99 -2.14 11.49
CA SER A 85 5.99 -3.19 11.46
C SER A 85 5.48 -3.47 10.04
N SER A 86 5.25 -4.74 9.74
CA SER A 86 4.57 -5.18 8.51
C SER A 86 3.04 -5.05 8.59
N MET A 87 2.53 -4.68 9.76
CA MET A 87 1.12 -4.59 10.07
C MET A 87 0.83 -3.40 10.98
N PHE A 88 -0.33 -2.77 10.85
CA PHE A 88 -0.76 -1.74 11.80
C PHE A 88 -2.28 -1.69 11.89
N ALA A 89 -2.77 -1.25 13.05
CA ALA A 89 -4.18 -0.98 13.26
C ALA A 89 -4.39 0.53 13.49
N VAL A 90 -5.29 1.09 12.71
CA VAL A 90 -5.79 2.45 12.85
C VAL A 90 -7.00 2.43 13.75
N LEU A 91 -6.98 3.19 14.84
CA LEU A 91 -8.03 3.23 15.83
C LEU A 91 -8.84 4.53 15.69
N SER A 92 -10.12 4.42 15.37
CA SER A 92 -11.08 5.54 15.35
C SER A 92 -11.79 5.65 16.70
N ILE A 93 -12.24 6.87 17.06
CA ILE A 93 -12.82 7.16 18.38
C ILE A 93 -14.08 6.33 18.61
N ASP A 94 -14.02 5.48 19.64
CA ASP A 94 -15.17 5.19 20.49
C ASP A 94 -14.69 4.79 21.91
N ASN A 95 -14.43 5.80 22.74
CA ASN A 95 -14.03 5.60 24.14
C ASN A 95 -15.20 5.03 24.97
N GLU A 96 -16.44 5.16 24.51
CA GLU A 96 -17.59 4.51 25.15
C GLU A 96 -17.60 3.01 24.83
N TYR A 97 -17.37 2.63 23.57
CA TYR A 97 -17.22 1.24 23.16
C TYR A 97 -16.05 0.56 23.86
N TYR A 98 -14.89 1.23 23.97
CA TYR A 98 -13.75 0.69 24.71
C TYR A 98 -14.11 0.43 26.18
N LYS A 99 -14.85 1.35 26.83
CA LYS A 99 -15.32 1.17 28.21
C LYS A 99 -16.37 0.06 28.36
N GLU A 100 -17.18 -0.17 27.33
CA GLU A 100 -18.22 -1.20 27.35
C GLU A 100 -17.66 -2.61 27.08
N LYS A 101 -16.67 -2.72 26.18
CA LYS A 101 -16.17 -4.01 25.67
C LYS A 101 -14.75 -4.38 26.08
N GLY A 102 -13.91 -3.40 26.36
CA GLY A 102 -12.53 -3.61 26.82
C GLY A 102 -12.42 -3.71 28.34
N SER A 103 -11.19 -3.77 28.84
CA SER A 103 -10.96 -3.64 30.28
C SER A 103 -11.06 -2.17 30.71
N ALA A 104 -11.12 -1.93 32.02
CA ALA A 104 -11.01 -0.57 32.56
C ALA A 104 -9.62 0.06 32.31
N GLN A 105 -8.65 -0.70 31.78
CA GLN A 105 -7.25 -0.31 31.59
C GLN A 105 -6.83 -0.47 30.12
N LYS A 106 -7.26 0.49 29.29
CA LYS A 106 -6.91 0.60 27.85
C LYS A 106 -5.42 0.37 27.53
N GLN A 107 -4.53 0.95 28.33
CA GLN A 107 -3.08 0.81 28.14
C GLN A 107 -2.63 -0.65 28.29
N SER A 108 -3.14 -1.36 29.30
CA SER A 108 -2.78 -2.75 29.55
C SER A 108 -3.32 -3.68 28.45
N ASP A 109 -4.52 -3.41 27.93
CA ASP A 109 -5.08 -4.19 26.82
C ASP A 109 -4.16 -4.09 25.59
N PHE A 110 -3.72 -2.89 25.23
CA PHE A 110 -2.80 -2.70 24.10
C PHE A 110 -1.42 -3.30 24.33
N GLU A 111 -0.86 -3.17 25.53
CA GLU A 111 0.41 -3.80 25.89
C GLU A 111 0.35 -5.33 25.77
N ASN A 112 -0.83 -5.92 26.04
CA ASN A 112 -1.12 -7.34 25.86
C ASN A 112 -1.56 -7.71 24.43
N GLY A 113 -1.46 -6.77 23.48
CA GLY A 113 -1.82 -6.97 22.09
C GLY A 113 -3.32 -7.15 21.82
N THR A 114 -4.18 -6.66 22.70
CA THR A 114 -5.64 -6.71 22.54
C THR A 114 -6.20 -5.31 22.29
N ILE A 115 -7.03 -5.20 21.24
CA ILE A 115 -7.66 -3.94 20.82
C ILE A 115 -9.17 -4.11 20.90
N HIS A 116 -9.82 -3.24 21.67
CA HIS A 116 -11.28 -3.13 21.76
C HIS A 116 -11.77 -1.80 21.21
N ALA A 117 -11.64 -1.59 19.90
CA ALA A 117 -11.89 -0.29 19.30
C ALA A 117 -12.73 -0.41 18.03
N ARG A 118 -13.24 0.72 17.58
CA ARG A 118 -13.56 0.83 16.16
C ARG A 118 -12.24 1.02 15.42
N ALA A 119 -11.91 0.11 14.50
CA ALA A 119 -10.59 0.12 13.88
C ALA A 119 -10.59 -0.34 12.42
N ALA A 120 -9.54 0.07 11.72
CA ALA A 120 -9.12 -0.51 10.45
C ALA A 120 -7.76 -1.19 10.62
N ILE A 121 -7.65 -2.45 10.24
CA ILE A 121 -6.40 -3.23 10.33
C ILE A 121 -5.85 -3.38 8.92
N ILE A 122 -4.56 -3.11 8.76
CA ILE A 122 -3.82 -3.31 7.51
C ILE A 122 -2.66 -4.25 7.80
N ALA A 123 -2.56 -5.31 7.01
CA ALA A 123 -1.61 -6.39 7.19
C ALA A 123 -0.92 -6.72 5.87
N TYR A 124 0.40 -6.78 5.88
CA TYR A 124 1.18 -7.23 4.73
C TYR A 124 1.53 -8.72 4.84
N ASP A 125 1.26 -9.46 3.77
CA ASP A 125 1.74 -10.82 3.55
C ASP A 125 2.93 -10.79 2.60
N SER A 126 4.12 -10.98 3.16
CA SER A 126 5.38 -11.03 2.41
C SER A 126 5.52 -12.25 1.49
N GLU A 127 4.82 -13.34 1.76
CA GLU A 127 4.88 -14.55 0.93
C GLU A 127 4.07 -14.38 -0.36
N GLN A 128 2.92 -13.70 -0.26
CA GLN A 128 2.04 -13.46 -1.40
C GLN A 128 2.22 -12.11 -2.08
N GLY A 129 2.96 -11.19 -1.45
CA GLY A 129 3.12 -9.83 -1.94
C GLY A 129 1.81 -9.03 -1.92
N LYS A 130 0.98 -9.25 -0.91
CA LYS A 130 -0.37 -8.69 -0.79
C LYS A 130 -0.52 -7.90 0.49
N ILE A 131 -1.26 -6.80 0.39
CA ILE A 131 -1.77 -6.09 1.55
C ILE A 131 -3.24 -6.49 1.72
N TYR A 132 -3.56 -6.99 2.90
CA TYR A 132 -4.90 -7.31 3.35
C TYR A 132 -5.41 -6.21 4.26
N TYR A 133 -6.75 -6.06 4.33
CA TYR A 133 -7.35 -5.10 5.23
C TYR A 133 -8.67 -5.58 5.82
N VAL A 134 -8.96 -5.10 7.02
CA VAL A 134 -10.26 -5.19 7.67
C VAL A 134 -10.67 -3.77 8.05
N ALA A 135 -11.76 -3.25 7.48
CA ALA A 135 -12.24 -1.91 7.77
C ALA A 135 -13.75 -1.78 7.56
N GLY A 136 -14.32 -0.72 8.12
CA GLY A 136 -15.69 -0.25 7.85
C GLY A 136 -15.98 0.05 6.41
N ALA A 137 -17.26 -0.06 6.05
CA ALA A 137 -17.76 0.46 4.80
C ALA A 137 -17.23 1.89 4.60
N GLU A 138 -16.61 2.11 3.43
CA GLU A 138 -16.24 3.42 2.88
C GLU A 138 -15.28 4.29 3.73
N GLY A 139 -14.37 3.70 4.52
CA GLY A 139 -13.38 4.52 5.24
C GLY A 139 -14.01 5.50 6.23
N SER A 140 -15.22 5.17 6.71
CA SER A 140 -15.96 5.91 7.71
C SER A 140 -15.06 6.33 8.86
N ALA A 141 -15.13 7.60 9.26
CA ALA A 141 -14.42 8.17 10.39
C ALA A 141 -14.68 7.41 11.71
N ASP A 142 -15.76 6.63 11.76
CA ASP A 142 -16.11 5.82 12.91
C ASP A 142 -15.57 4.39 12.83
N GLY A 143 -15.10 3.82 11.71
CA GLY A 143 -14.58 2.43 11.66
C GLY A 143 -15.65 1.33 11.90
N ILE A 144 -15.24 0.06 12.10
CA ILE A 144 -16.11 -1.05 12.58
C ILE A 144 -15.69 -1.42 13.99
N PRO A 145 -16.63 -1.70 14.91
CA PRO A 145 -16.27 -2.24 16.22
C PRO A 145 -15.63 -3.62 16.05
N VAL A 146 -14.33 -3.67 16.33
CA VAL A 146 -13.54 -4.89 16.26
C VAL A 146 -12.93 -5.21 17.62
N ILE A 147 -12.82 -6.50 17.88
CA ILE A 147 -11.94 -7.05 18.89
C ILE A 147 -10.81 -7.72 18.12
N ALA A 148 -9.61 -7.15 18.20
CA ALA A 148 -8.43 -7.69 17.55
C ALA A 148 -7.41 -8.14 18.59
N GLU A 149 -6.90 -9.35 18.42
CA GLU A 149 -5.88 -9.95 19.25
C GLU A 149 -4.64 -10.18 18.38
N PHE A 150 -3.49 -9.71 18.85
CA PHE A 150 -2.19 -9.85 18.22
C PHE A 150 -1.26 -10.64 19.13
N GLU A 151 -0.45 -11.51 18.55
CA GLU A 151 0.53 -12.34 19.24
C GLU A 151 1.77 -12.44 18.35
N ASP A 152 2.95 -12.15 18.92
CA ASP A 152 4.25 -12.19 18.21
C ASP A 152 4.26 -11.44 16.87
N GLY A 153 3.75 -10.20 16.84
CA GLY A 153 3.70 -9.38 15.63
C GLY A 153 2.60 -9.77 14.62
N LYS A 154 1.84 -10.84 14.88
CA LYS A 154 0.85 -11.40 13.96
C LYS A 154 -0.57 -11.25 14.49
N VAL A 155 -1.54 -11.30 13.58
CA VAL A 155 -2.96 -11.40 13.96
C VAL A 155 -3.21 -12.81 14.51
N LYS A 156 -3.71 -12.86 15.74
CA LYS A 156 -4.25 -14.07 16.35
C LYS A 156 -5.74 -14.22 16.05
N LYS A 157 -6.50 -13.12 16.10
CA LYS A 157 -7.96 -13.14 15.88
C LYS A 157 -8.51 -11.75 15.61
N VAL A 158 -9.48 -11.63 14.71
CA VAL A 158 -10.26 -10.39 14.53
C VAL A 158 -11.76 -10.69 14.51
N THR A 159 -12.49 -10.13 15.46
CA THR A 159 -13.95 -10.30 15.59
C THR A 159 -14.64 -8.97 15.32
N ILE A 160 -15.57 -8.93 14.35
CA ILE A 160 -16.48 -7.79 14.21
C ILE A 160 -17.62 -7.98 15.21
N THR A 161 -17.89 -6.98 16.04
CA THR A 161 -18.89 -7.13 17.13
C THR A 161 -20.32 -6.85 16.67
N ASP A 162 -20.50 -6.06 15.61
CA ASP A 162 -21.81 -5.67 15.07
C ASP A 162 -22.33 -6.61 13.96
N SER A 163 -21.61 -7.69 13.70
CA SER A 163 -22.00 -8.73 12.77
C SER A 163 -21.55 -10.08 13.32
N GLU A 164 -22.29 -11.16 13.09
CA GLU A 164 -21.79 -12.52 13.41
C GLU A 164 -20.58 -12.93 12.55
N SER A 165 -20.10 -12.04 11.66
CA SER A 165 -18.92 -12.24 10.84
C SER A 165 -17.64 -12.09 11.66
N MET A 166 -16.99 -13.22 11.89
CA MET A 166 -15.62 -13.28 12.36
C MET A 166 -14.68 -13.30 11.15
N TYR A 167 -13.62 -12.50 11.18
CA TYR A 167 -12.50 -12.69 10.26
C TYR A 167 -11.58 -13.76 10.85
N SER A 168 -11.05 -14.64 9.98
CA SER A 168 -10.13 -15.70 10.41
C SER A 168 -8.87 -15.08 11.03
N ASP A 169 -8.24 -15.85 11.91
CA ASP A 169 -6.83 -15.73 12.27
C ASP A 169 -5.91 -15.72 11.04
N ASP A 170 -6.32 -16.41 9.97
CA ASP A 170 -5.72 -16.35 8.66
C ASP A 170 -6.07 -15.04 7.92
N MET A 171 -5.11 -14.11 7.87
CA MET A 171 -5.26 -12.84 7.15
C MET A 171 -5.57 -13.02 5.66
N THR A 172 -5.23 -14.18 5.06
CA THR A 172 -5.40 -14.39 3.62
C THR A 172 -6.86 -14.51 3.21
N THR A 173 -7.76 -14.73 4.18
CA THR A 173 -9.21 -14.74 3.97
C THR A 173 -9.81 -13.34 3.96
N TRP A 174 -9.01 -12.30 4.23
CA TRP A 174 -9.49 -10.92 4.31
C TRP A 174 -9.57 -10.29 2.92
N PRO A 175 -10.34 -9.19 2.78
CA PRO A 175 -10.29 -8.37 1.58
C PRO A 175 -8.86 -7.93 1.23
N VAL A 176 -8.53 -7.98 -0.06
CA VAL A 176 -7.22 -7.55 -0.60
C VAL A 176 -7.27 -6.06 -0.90
N LEU A 177 -6.38 -5.29 -0.28
CA LEU A 177 -6.15 -3.88 -0.54
C LEU A 177 -5.23 -3.68 -1.75
N SER A 178 -4.19 -4.52 -1.86
CA SER A 178 -3.22 -4.47 -2.96
C SER A 178 -2.59 -5.85 -3.18
N ASP A 179 -2.27 -6.18 -4.43
CA ASP A 179 -1.67 -7.45 -4.87
C ASP A 179 -0.35 -7.29 -5.65
N TYR A 180 0.30 -6.15 -5.49
CA TYR A 180 1.53 -5.78 -6.21
C TYR A 180 2.60 -5.18 -5.29
N VAL A 181 2.64 -5.61 -4.02
CA VAL A 181 3.54 -5.06 -2.99
C VAL A 181 4.60 -6.10 -2.63
N SER A 182 5.87 -5.82 -2.88
CA SER A 182 7.00 -6.71 -2.58
C SER A 182 7.72 -6.37 -1.27
N ASP A 183 7.48 -5.21 -0.69
CA ASP A 183 7.91 -4.85 0.67
C ASP A 183 6.94 -3.81 1.23
N PHE A 184 6.66 -3.90 2.53
CA PHE A 184 5.77 -2.98 3.24
C PHE A 184 6.22 -2.85 4.69
N LYS A 185 6.55 -1.63 5.10
CA LYS A 185 6.98 -1.31 6.46
C LYS A 185 6.35 -0.02 6.93
N VAL A 186 5.89 -0.02 8.16
CA VAL A 186 5.37 1.16 8.84
C VAL A 186 6.26 1.44 10.02
N LYS A 187 6.72 2.68 10.14
CA LYS A 187 7.55 3.14 11.23
C LYS A 187 6.93 4.39 11.84
N VAL A 188 6.91 4.45 13.16
CA VAL A 188 6.52 5.66 13.88
C VAL A 188 7.77 6.45 14.29
N VAL A 189 7.66 7.77 14.24
CA VAL A 189 8.69 8.68 14.72
C VAL A 189 8.09 9.50 15.87
N ASP A 190 8.31 9.03 17.09
CA ASP A 190 7.67 9.51 18.33
C ASP A 190 7.85 11.02 18.56
N ASP A 191 9.07 11.53 18.41
CA ASP A 191 9.38 12.96 18.61
C ASP A 191 8.65 13.89 17.62
N ALA A 192 8.23 13.35 16.47
CA ALA A 192 7.64 14.13 15.38
C ALA A 192 6.14 13.90 15.22
N LYS A 193 5.52 12.95 15.94
CA LYS A 193 4.12 12.51 15.73
C LYS A 193 3.82 12.24 14.26
N VAL A 194 4.74 11.57 13.58
CA VAL A 194 4.55 11.17 12.17
C VAL A 194 4.72 9.67 12.01
N VAL A 195 4.04 9.14 11.00
CA VAL A 195 4.19 7.77 10.54
C VAL A 195 4.87 7.80 9.19
N ASN A 196 5.99 7.10 9.08
CA ASN A 196 6.61 6.82 7.81
C ASN A 196 6.14 5.45 7.31
N VAL A 197 5.71 5.40 6.05
CA VAL A 197 5.32 4.16 5.39
C VAL A 197 6.25 3.96 4.20
N GLU A 198 7.01 2.88 4.24
CA GLU A 198 7.91 2.45 3.18
C GLU A 198 7.28 1.29 2.41
N MET A 199 7.22 1.39 1.08
CA MET A 199 6.66 0.33 0.24
C MET A 199 7.50 0.11 -1.01
N ALA A 200 7.64 -1.15 -1.38
CA ALA A 200 8.15 -1.56 -2.68
C ALA A 200 7.03 -2.24 -3.47
N LEU A 201 6.84 -1.82 -4.71
CA LEU A 201 5.86 -2.41 -5.61
C LEU A 201 6.56 -3.15 -6.72
N GLU A 202 6.19 -4.40 -6.95
CA GLU A 202 6.77 -5.22 -8.00
C GLU A 202 5.74 -5.56 -9.07
N TYR A 203 6.11 -5.35 -10.33
CA TYR A 203 5.33 -5.83 -11.45
C TYR A 203 6.23 -6.18 -12.63
N SER A 204 6.12 -7.44 -13.06
CA SER A 204 6.97 -8.06 -14.09
C SER A 204 8.45 -8.18 -13.67
N GLU A 205 9.27 -7.16 -13.90
CA GLU A 205 10.73 -7.18 -13.67
C GLU A 205 11.23 -5.86 -13.06
N ARG A 206 10.30 -5.06 -12.50
CA ARG A 206 10.61 -3.73 -11.98
C ARG A 206 10.09 -3.60 -10.57
N ILE A 207 10.95 -3.05 -9.72
CA ILE A 207 10.64 -2.69 -8.34
C ILE A 207 10.56 -1.16 -8.29
N TYR A 208 9.42 -0.64 -7.84
CA TYR A 208 9.21 0.76 -7.56
C TYR A 208 9.14 0.96 -6.05
N THR A 209 10.22 1.45 -5.47
CA THR A 209 10.29 1.78 -4.04
C THR A 209 9.86 3.22 -3.82
N TYR A 210 9.00 3.47 -2.86
CA TYR A 210 8.70 4.82 -2.40
C TYR A 210 8.31 4.82 -0.93
N ASP A 211 8.68 5.91 -0.26
CA ASP A 211 8.30 6.21 1.11
C ASP A 211 7.41 7.46 1.14
N PHE A 212 6.55 7.53 2.14
CA PHE A 212 5.80 8.74 2.43
C PHE A 212 5.58 8.89 3.92
N THR A 213 5.42 10.14 4.35
CA THR A 213 5.22 10.49 5.75
C THR A 213 3.82 11.06 5.93
N VAL A 214 3.09 10.57 6.93
CA VAL A 214 1.76 11.03 7.31
C VAL A 214 1.84 11.62 8.72
N ALA A 215 1.38 12.85 8.88
CA ALA A 215 1.29 13.48 10.19
C ALA A 215 0.06 12.95 10.94
N LEU A 216 0.23 12.66 12.22
CA LEU A 216 -0.86 12.29 13.11
C LEU A 216 -1.59 13.53 13.62
N ARG A 217 -2.86 13.38 13.98
CA ARG A 217 -3.61 14.47 14.63
C ARG A 217 -3.04 14.69 16.03
N ASN A 218 -3.15 15.92 16.55
CA ASN A 218 -2.51 16.30 17.81
C ASN A 218 -2.91 15.42 19.01
N ASP A 219 -4.11 14.84 18.98
CA ASP A 219 -4.68 14.02 20.05
C ASP A 219 -4.54 12.50 19.82
N THR A 220 -3.96 12.07 18.70
CA THR A 220 -3.74 10.65 18.38
C THR A 220 -2.64 10.07 19.27
N SER A 221 -2.92 8.95 19.93
CA SER A 221 -1.94 8.21 20.75
C SER A 221 -1.26 7.10 19.96
N LEU A 222 -0.07 6.70 20.36
CA LEU A 222 0.69 5.61 19.76
C LEU A 222 0.73 4.44 20.75
N TYR A 223 0.47 3.24 20.27
CA TYR A 223 0.38 2.02 21.06
C TYR A 223 1.19 0.90 20.42
N GLY A 224 1.73 0.01 21.24
CA GLY A 224 2.43 -1.19 20.83
C GLY A 224 2.46 -2.23 21.95
N PRO A 225 2.87 -3.47 21.66
CA PRO A 225 3.09 -4.47 22.68
C PRO A 225 4.17 -4.00 23.66
N LYS A 226 4.11 -4.50 24.89
CA LYS A 226 5.16 -4.24 25.88
C LYS A 226 6.50 -4.72 25.33
N SER A 227 7.52 -3.86 25.31
CA SER A 227 8.88 -4.31 24.98
C SER A 227 9.27 -5.38 26.01
N SER A 228 9.82 -6.50 25.53
CA SER A 228 10.17 -7.64 26.38
C SER A 228 11.15 -7.28 27.52
N GLU A 229 11.79 -6.11 27.45
CA GLU A 229 12.75 -5.59 28.42
C GLU A 229 12.12 -4.98 29.69
N GLU A 230 10.85 -4.59 29.70
CA GLU A 230 10.18 -4.05 30.91
C GLU A 230 9.53 -5.13 31.80
N SER A 231 9.86 -6.39 31.55
CA SER A 231 9.32 -7.55 32.29
C SER A 231 10.08 -7.86 33.58
N GLU A 232 11.33 -7.38 33.73
CA GLU A 232 12.21 -7.80 34.83
C GLU A 232 12.35 -6.77 35.97
N SER A 233 11.88 -5.53 35.83
CA SER A 233 12.10 -4.48 36.84
C SER A 233 11.05 -4.45 37.98
N SER A 234 9.96 -5.22 37.93
CA SER A 234 8.86 -5.09 38.89
C SER A 234 8.71 -6.26 39.87
N ALA A 235 9.67 -7.19 39.90
CA ALA A 235 9.60 -8.39 40.74
C ALA A 235 10.37 -8.31 42.07
N GLU A 236 11.13 -7.24 42.35
CA GLU A 236 11.90 -7.08 43.60
C GLU A 236 11.51 -5.82 44.39
N GLU A 237 10.23 -5.63 44.71
CA GLU A 237 9.88 -4.66 45.76
C GLU A 237 8.58 -5.04 46.50
N SER A 238 8.50 -6.27 47.03
CA SER A 238 7.44 -6.60 47.98
C SER A 238 7.78 -7.74 48.95
N GLU A 239 8.94 -7.72 49.61
CA GLU A 239 9.10 -8.44 50.89
C GLU A 239 10.06 -7.69 51.83
N SER A 240 9.56 -6.64 52.50
CA SER A 240 10.01 -6.36 53.87
C SER A 240 9.03 -5.43 54.60
N GLU A 241 7.94 -5.98 55.11
CA GLU A 241 7.36 -5.42 56.33
C GLU A 241 6.61 -6.50 57.12
N TYR A 242 6.68 -6.37 58.44
CA TYR A 242 6.10 -7.20 59.50
C TYR A 242 6.92 -8.39 60.02
N ARG A 243 7.82 -8.07 60.95
CA ARG A 243 7.90 -8.80 62.23
C ARG A 243 7.94 -7.81 63.40
N TYR A 244 6.89 -7.84 64.22
CA TYR A 244 6.91 -7.41 65.62
C TYR A 244 7.55 -8.52 66.47
#